data_AF-A0A8T4DDI1-F1
#
_entry.id   AF-A0A8T4DDI1-F1
#
_cell.length_a   1.000
_cell.length_b   1.000
_cell.length_c   1.000
_cell.angle_alpha   90.00
_cell.angle_beta   90.00
_cell.angle_gamma   90.00
#
_symmetry.space_group_name_H-M   'P 1'
#
loop_
_entity.id
_entity.type
_entity.pdbx_description
1 polymer ?
#
loop_
_entity_poly.entity_id
_entity_poly.type
_entity_poly.pdbx_seq_one_letter_code
_entity_poly.pdbx_strand_id
1 'polypeptide(L)'
;MVTILPKVVTWLNTEIWRRNTGKIIPKCMPVKDVIEERYVDKKGKHIDADVVVFGHTHYAGTYYMEAKKRLFINTGGWVKISEECEKQGAVPNTFLYIDTDAPHLLQWNKEKGANGEKITCLEDVS
;
A
#
# COMPACT_ATOMS: atom_id res chain seq x y z
N MET A 1 20.71 4.83 -15.67
CA MET A 1 20.16 4.07 -16.81
C MET A 1 18.64 4.16 -16.70
N VAL A 2 17.98 4.95 -17.55
CA VAL A 2 16.51 5.15 -17.48
C VAL A 2 15.85 4.09 -18.36
N THR A 3 15.22 3.10 -17.74
CA THR A 3 14.52 2.02 -18.46
C THR A 3 13.16 2.56 -18.92
N ILE A 4 13.09 3.07 -20.15
CA ILE A 4 11.82 3.46 -20.76
C ILE A 4 11.07 2.19 -21.11
N LEU A 5 10.10 1.82 -20.27
CA LEU A 5 9.21 0.69 -20.57
C LEU A 5 8.34 1.05 -21.80
N PRO A 6 8.40 0.25 -22.89
CA PRO A 6 7.59 0.51 -24.07
C PRO A 6 6.10 0.49 -23.72
N LYS A 7 5.31 1.40 -24.30
CA LYS A 7 3.85 1.53 -24.08
C LYS A 7 3.09 0.21 -24.24
N VAL A 8 3.61 -0.70 -25.06
CA VAL A 8 3.05 -2.02 -25.31
C VAL A 8 3.16 -2.92 -24.07
N VAL A 9 4.26 -2.84 -23.32
CA VAL A 9 4.48 -3.63 -22.11
C VAL A 9 3.57 -3.17 -20.98
N THR A 10 3.40 -1.85 -20.83
CA THR A 10 2.44 -1.27 -19.88
C THR A 10 1.00 -1.62 -20.27
N TRP A 11 0.65 -1.57 -21.55
CA TRP A 11 -0.68 -1.98 -22.04
C TRP A 11 -0.96 -3.46 -21.78
N LEU A 12 -0.03 -4.36 -22.12
CA LEU A 12 -0.14 -5.80 -21.88
C LEU A 12 -0.26 -6.12 -20.39
N ASN A 13 0.52 -5.47 -19.54
CA ASN A 13 0.39 -5.63 -18.09
C ASN A 13 -1.03 -5.26 -17.63
N THR A 14 -1.53 -4.09 -18.08
CA THR A 14 -2.91 -3.64 -17.77
C THR A 14 -3.97 -4.65 -18.23
N GLU A 15 -3.82 -5.21 -19.42
CA GLU A 15 -4.78 -6.15 -20.01
C GLU A 15 -4.76 -7.53 -19.33
N ILE A 16 -3.58 -8.00 -18.90
CA ILE A 16 -3.41 -9.23 -18.10
C ILE A 16 -4.09 -9.08 -16.73
N TRP A 17 -3.91 -7.93 -16.06
CA TRP A 17 -4.60 -7.63 -14.80
C TRP A 17 -6.12 -7.49 -14.97
N ARG A 18 -6.59 -6.99 -16.13
CA ARG A 18 -8.02 -6.87 -16.45
C ARG A 18 -8.70 -8.23 -16.64
N ARG A 19 -8.00 -9.23 -17.17
CA ARG A 19 -8.52 -10.60 -17.43
C ARG A 19 -8.50 -11.52 -16.22
N ASN A 20 -7.65 -11.25 -15.22
CA ASN A 20 -7.65 -11.98 -13.95
C ASN A 20 -8.74 -11.44 -13.01
N THR A 21 -10.00 -11.74 -13.31
CA THR A 21 -11.16 -11.45 -12.45
C THR A 21 -11.23 -12.40 -11.25
N GLY A 22 -10.21 -12.38 -10.40
CA GLY A 22 -10.40 -12.73 -8.99
C GLY A 22 -11.33 -11.70 -8.34
N LYS A 23 -12.04 -12.10 -7.26
CA LYS A 23 -12.90 -11.27 -6.40
C LYS A 23 -12.37 -9.82 -6.38
N ILE A 24 -13.07 -8.89 -7.05
CA ILE A 24 -12.69 -7.48 -7.12
C ILE A 24 -12.79 -6.96 -5.70
N ILE A 25 -11.64 -6.73 -5.06
CA ILE A 25 -11.62 -6.10 -3.74
C ILE A 25 -12.05 -4.65 -3.97
N PRO A 26 -13.13 -4.18 -3.36
CA PRO A 26 -13.50 -2.78 -3.47
C PRO A 26 -12.36 -1.92 -2.93
N LYS A 27 -12.15 -0.76 -3.55
CA LYS A 27 -11.25 0.24 -2.97
C LYS A 27 -11.75 0.57 -1.57
N CYS A 28 -10.85 0.81 -0.63
CA CYS A 28 -11.21 1.22 0.73
C CYS A 28 -11.94 0.14 1.56
N MET A 29 -11.74 -1.14 1.20
CA MET A 29 -12.01 -2.27 2.10
C MET A 29 -11.12 -2.17 3.36
N PRO A 30 -11.63 -2.54 4.55
CA PRO A 30 -10.83 -2.61 5.77
C PRO A 30 -9.57 -3.46 5.57
N VAL A 31 -8.45 -2.97 6.09
CA VAL A 31 -7.14 -3.61 5.89
C VAL A 31 -7.11 -5.02 6.48
N LYS A 32 -7.73 -5.20 7.65
CA LYS A 32 -7.83 -6.50 8.33
C LYS A 32 -8.47 -7.55 7.42
N ASP A 33 -9.59 -7.22 6.78
CA ASP A 33 -10.30 -8.14 5.89
C ASP A 33 -9.44 -8.52 4.67
N VAL A 34 -8.66 -7.57 4.14
CA VAL A 34 -7.72 -7.86 3.04
C VAL A 34 -6.58 -8.77 3.51
N ILE A 35 -6.04 -8.55 4.70
CA ILE A 35 -4.99 -9.39 5.28
C ILE A 35 -5.52 -10.82 5.47
N GLU A 36 -6.68 -10.98 6.11
CA GLU A 36 -7.27 -12.29 6.41
C GLU A 36 -7.74 -13.00 5.13
N GLU A 37 -8.65 -12.40 4.35
CA GLU A 37 -9.25 -13.08 3.19
C GLU A 37 -8.26 -13.35 2.06
N ARG A 38 -7.24 -12.50 1.89
CA ARG A 38 -6.33 -12.59 0.73
C ARG A 38 -4.96 -13.12 1.10
N TYR A 39 -4.34 -12.58 2.14
CA TYR A 39 -2.99 -12.94 2.52
C TYR A 39 -2.93 -14.07 3.55
N VAL A 40 -4.04 -14.45 4.19
CA VAL A 40 -4.08 -15.68 5.00
C VAL A 40 -4.75 -16.79 4.20
N ASP A 41 -5.97 -16.57 3.73
CA ASP A 41 -6.79 -17.69 3.22
C ASP A 41 -6.45 -18.12 1.78
N LYS A 42 -6.05 -17.18 0.92
CA LYS A 42 -5.91 -17.44 -0.53
C LYS A 42 -4.46 -17.51 -0.99
N LYS A 43 -3.75 -16.38 -0.90
CA LYS A 43 -2.40 -16.20 -1.45
C LYS A 43 -1.30 -16.44 -0.42
N GLY A 44 -1.66 -16.45 0.87
CA GLY A 44 -0.72 -16.55 1.99
C GLY A 44 0.12 -17.80 2.08
N LYS A 45 -0.46 -18.93 1.64
CA LYS A 45 0.12 -20.27 1.84
C LYS A 45 1.50 -20.45 1.21
N HIS A 46 1.80 -19.68 0.17
CA HIS A 46 3.06 -19.76 -0.56
C HIS A 46 3.96 -18.54 -0.35
N ILE A 47 3.57 -17.61 0.52
CA ILE A 47 4.40 -16.45 0.86
C ILE A 47 5.31 -16.88 2.01
N ASP A 48 6.60 -16.97 1.72
CA ASP A 48 7.67 -17.17 2.70
C ASP A 48 8.39 -15.83 2.91
N ALA A 49 7.82 -14.99 3.76
CA ALA A 49 8.33 -13.67 4.11
C ALA A 49 7.81 -13.25 5.49
N ASP A 50 8.67 -12.59 6.27
CA ASP A 50 8.32 -12.00 7.57
C ASP A 50 7.55 -10.68 7.42
N VAL A 51 7.81 -9.95 6.32
CA VAL A 51 7.18 -8.67 6.00
C VAL A 51 6.48 -8.75 4.64
N VAL A 52 5.22 -8.34 4.60
CA VAL A 52 4.41 -8.27 3.37
C VAL A 52 4.00 -6.83 3.11
N VAL A 53 4.53 -6.25 2.03
CA VAL A 53 4.16 -4.90 1.56
C VAL A 53 3.04 -4.99 0.53
N PHE A 54 1.99 -4.19 0.69
CA PHE A 54 0.84 -4.18 -0.20
C PHE A 54 0.18 -2.79 -0.29
N GLY A 55 -0.83 -2.68 -1.15
CA GLY A 55 -1.61 -1.45 -1.33
C GLY A 55 -3.08 -1.75 -1.59
N HIS A 56 -3.67 -1.10 -2.59
CA HIS A 56 -5.05 -1.28 -3.08
C HIS A 56 -6.16 -0.69 -2.19
N THR A 57 -6.04 -0.75 -0.86
CA THR A 57 -7.11 -0.24 0.03
C THR A 57 -7.03 1.26 0.30
N HIS A 58 -5.88 1.90 0.02
CA HIS A 58 -5.60 3.31 0.31
C HIS A 58 -5.49 3.68 1.81
N TYR A 59 -5.56 2.70 2.72
CA TYR A 59 -5.27 2.91 4.13
C TYR A 59 -3.79 2.65 4.39
N ALA A 60 -3.02 3.71 4.56
CA ALA A 60 -1.61 3.60 4.92
C ALA A 60 -1.50 3.10 6.37
N GLY A 61 -0.68 2.08 6.61
CA GLY A 61 -0.42 1.62 7.97
C GLY A 61 0.45 0.37 8.07
N THR A 62 0.87 0.07 9.30
CA THR A 62 1.60 -1.12 9.72
C THR A 62 0.66 -2.02 10.54
N TYR A 63 0.66 -3.32 10.25
CA TYR A 63 -0.28 -4.27 10.85
C TYR A 63 0.46 -5.55 11.21
N TYR A 64 0.66 -5.79 12.51
CA TYR A 64 1.29 -7.02 12.98
C TYR A 64 0.23 -8.10 13.23
N MET A 65 0.38 -9.25 12.57
CA MET A 65 -0.52 -10.38 12.74
C MET A 65 0.14 -11.45 13.62
N GLU A 66 -0.15 -11.40 14.92
CA GLU A 66 0.37 -12.34 15.93
C GLU A 66 0.22 -13.80 15.53
N ALA A 67 -0.97 -14.19 15.05
CA ALA A 67 -1.28 -15.57 14.67
C ALA A 67 -0.36 -16.14 13.56
N LYS A 68 0.30 -15.27 12.80
CA LYS A 68 1.23 -15.65 11.72
C LYS A 68 2.66 -15.16 11.95
N LYS A 69 2.90 -14.37 12.99
CA LYS A 69 4.18 -13.69 13.26
C LYS A 69 4.71 -12.95 12.03
N ARG A 70 3.81 -12.22 11.36
CA ARG A 70 4.13 -11.46 10.13
C ARG A 70 3.73 -10.01 10.26
N LEU A 71 4.57 -9.13 9.75
CA LEU A 71 4.30 -7.72 9.60
C LEU A 71 3.70 -7.45 8.22
N PHE A 72 2.58 -6.74 8.18
CA PHE A 72 1.94 -6.29 6.96
C PHE A 72 2.08 -4.77 6.88
N ILE A 73 2.56 -4.25 5.75
CA ILE A 73 2.72 -2.81 5.54
C ILE A 73 1.87 -2.42 4.34
N ASN A 74 0.87 -1.59 4.58
CA ASN A 74 0.05 -1.00 3.53
C ASN A 74 0.61 0.37 3.16
N THR A 75 1.03 0.54 1.91
CA THR A 75 1.63 1.78 1.43
C THR A 75 0.62 2.90 1.21
N GLY A 76 -0.68 2.63 1.36
CA GLY A 76 -1.74 3.61 1.14
C GLY A 76 -1.93 3.95 -0.34
N GLY A 77 -2.10 5.24 -0.64
CA GLY A 77 -2.40 5.75 -1.98
C GLY A 77 -1.55 6.96 -2.33
N TRP A 78 -0.95 6.96 -3.53
CA TRP A 78 -0.07 8.04 -3.98
C TRP A 78 -0.81 9.22 -4.64
N VAL A 79 -2.12 9.08 -4.86
CA VAL A 79 -2.95 10.05 -5.58
C VAL A 79 -4.09 10.54 -4.70
N LYS A 80 -4.80 11.57 -5.17
CA LYS A 80 -6.06 12.02 -4.55
C LYS A 80 -7.01 10.81 -4.44
N ILE A 81 -7.38 10.50 -3.22
CA ILE A 81 -8.36 9.46 -2.90
C ILE A 81 -9.77 10.06 -2.98
N SER A 82 -10.78 9.22 -3.16
CA SER A 82 -12.17 9.71 -3.17
C SER A 82 -12.55 10.22 -1.79
N GLU A 83 -13.48 11.19 -1.73
CA GLU A 83 -13.99 11.75 -0.47
C GLU A 83 -14.59 10.66 0.44
N GLU A 84 -15.19 9.62 -0.16
CA GLU A 84 -15.70 8.47 0.58
C GLU A 84 -14.59 7.74 1.35
N CYS A 85 -13.44 7.55 0.73
CA CYS A 85 -12.30 6.92 1.37
C CYS A 85 -11.65 7.83 2.41
N GLU A 86 -11.56 9.14 2.16
CA GLU A 86 -11.09 10.12 3.16
C GLU A 86 -11.94 10.07 4.42
N LYS A 87 -13.28 10.03 4.27
CA LYS A 87 -14.21 9.91 5.40
C LYS A 87 -14.04 8.62 6.19
N GLN A 88 -13.54 7.57 5.56
CA GLN A 88 -13.26 6.29 6.22
C GLN A 88 -11.84 6.22 6.80
N GLY A 89 -11.03 7.28 6.67
CA GLY A 89 -9.68 7.36 7.25
C GLY A 89 -8.55 6.96 6.29
N ALA A 90 -8.80 6.87 4.99
CA ALA A 90 -7.73 6.64 4.01
C ALA A 90 -6.83 7.88 3.93
N VAL A 91 -5.53 7.65 3.72
CA VAL A 91 -4.50 8.69 3.79
C VAL A 91 -3.82 8.84 2.42
N PRO A 92 -3.99 9.97 1.71
CA PRO A 92 -3.36 10.18 0.42
C PRO A 92 -1.89 10.56 0.54
N ASN A 93 -1.21 10.47 -0.59
CA ASN A 93 0.18 10.85 -0.81
C ASN A 93 1.16 10.11 0.10
N THR A 94 0.87 8.84 0.37
CA THR A 94 1.71 7.99 1.22
C THR A 94 2.66 7.13 0.38
N PHE A 95 3.84 6.85 0.92
CA PHE A 95 4.86 6.02 0.27
C PHE A 95 5.70 5.30 1.32
N LEU A 96 6.26 4.15 0.93
CA LEU A 96 7.16 3.37 1.77
C LEU A 96 8.61 3.63 1.34
N TYR A 97 9.44 4.07 2.27
CA TYR A 97 10.88 4.16 2.13
C TYR A 97 11.52 3.04 2.95
N ILE A 98 12.47 2.30 2.38
CA ILE A 98 13.16 1.21 3.07
C ILE A 98 14.65 1.52 2.99
N ASP A 99 15.31 1.67 4.14
CA ASP A 99 16.75 1.83 4.24
C ASP A 99 17.39 0.63 4.95
N THR A 100 18.64 0.80 5.40
CA THR A 100 19.40 -0.23 6.09
C THR A 100 18.86 -0.58 7.48
N ASP A 101 18.08 0.31 8.07
CA ASP A 101 17.67 0.24 9.47
C ASP A 101 16.24 -0.29 9.57
N ALA A 102 15.31 0.33 8.84
CA ALA A 102 13.89 0.00 8.95
C ALA A 102 13.03 0.40 7.71
N PRO A 103 11.83 -0.19 7.58
CA PRO A 103 10.79 0.36 6.72
C PRO A 103 10.15 1.60 7.36
N HIS A 104 10.05 2.67 6.59
CA HIS A 104 9.45 3.96 6.97
C HIS A 104 8.25 4.27 6.09
N LEU A 105 7.05 4.32 6.70
CA LEU A 105 5.85 4.76 6.01
C LEU A 105 5.69 6.28 6.16
N LEU A 106 5.85 6.98 5.04
CA LEU A 106 5.93 8.44 4.98
C LEU A 106 4.74 9.02 4.24
N GLN A 107 4.34 10.24 4.61
CA GLN A 107 3.31 11.00 3.92
C GLN A 107 3.89 12.28 3.32
N TRP A 108 3.61 12.49 2.03
CA TRP A 108 3.91 13.74 1.33
C TRP A 108 2.80 14.76 1.60
N ASN A 109 3.09 15.74 2.44
CA ASN A 109 2.26 16.93 2.56
C ASN A 109 2.42 17.78 1.28
N LYS A 110 1.32 18.36 0.77
CA LYS A 110 1.37 19.32 -0.36
C LYS A 110 2.54 20.28 -0.12
N GLU A 111 3.36 20.48 -1.15
CA GLU A 111 4.48 21.42 -1.11
C GLU A 111 4.01 22.77 -0.54
N LYS A 112 4.29 23.02 0.74
CA LYS A 112 4.49 24.39 1.19
C LYS A 112 5.86 24.73 0.65
N GLY A 113 5.92 25.74 -0.24
CA GLY A 113 7.13 26.12 -0.96
C GLY A 113 8.37 26.09 -0.07
N ALA A 114 9.47 25.58 -0.63
CA ALA A 114 10.71 25.18 0.04
C ALA A 114 11.23 26.15 1.11
N ASN A 115 10.61 26.13 2.28
CA ASN A 115 11.03 26.80 3.49
C ASN A 115 11.23 25.73 4.58
N GLY A 116 12.07 24.73 4.27
CA GLY A 116 12.77 23.93 5.29
C GLY A 116 11.95 23.17 6.34
N GLU A 117 10.69 22.79 6.08
CA GLU A 117 9.92 22.00 7.05
C GLU A 117 9.96 20.48 6.80
N LYS A 118 9.86 19.76 7.92
CA LYS A 118 10.23 18.37 8.16
C LYS A 118 9.24 17.38 7.54
N ILE A 119 9.75 16.33 6.89
CA ILE A 119 8.96 15.15 6.51
C ILE A 119 8.35 14.56 7.80
N THR A 120 7.03 14.36 7.82
CA THR A 120 6.34 13.76 8.96
C THR A 120 6.20 12.26 8.74
N CYS A 121 6.76 11.45 9.64
CA CYS A 121 6.51 10.02 9.68
C CYS A 121 5.10 9.78 10.20
N LEU A 122 4.38 8.80 9.64
CA LEU A 122 3.12 8.36 10.24
C LEU A 122 3.45 7.54 11.49
N GLU A 123 2.76 7.85 12.59
CA GLU A 123 2.83 7.06 13.81
C GLU A 123 2.03 5.76 13.65
N ASP A 124 2.48 4.69 14.32
CA ASP A 124 1.81 3.40 14.27
C ASP A 124 0.37 3.52 14.82
N VAL A 125 -0.60 3.08 14.02
CA VAL A 125 -2.00 3.02 14.47
C VAL A 125 -2.18 1.71 15.25
N SER A 126 -2.24 1.81 16.57
CA SER A 126 -2.49 0.70 17.51
C SER A 126 -3.89 0.13 17.39
#